data_AF-A0A1J3K0R9-F1
#
_entry.id   AF-A0A1J3K0R9-F1
#
_cell.length_a   1.000
_cell.length_b   1.000
_cell.length_c   1.000
_cell.angle_alpha   90.00
_cell.angle_beta   90.00
_cell.angle_gamma   90.00
#
_symmetry.space_group_name_H-M   'P 1'
#
loop_
_entity.id
_entity.type
_entity.pdbx_description
1 polymer ?
#
loop_
_entity_poly.entity_id
_entity_poly.type
_entity_poly.pdbx_seq_one_letter_code
_entity_poly.pdbx_strand_id
1 'polypeptide(L)'
;VPLEACLATFSSSRPFIDYYSTALKTKTRVIKTTSLTSFPDYLVLHMQRFVTEAGEGSPEKLDVYIDVTDVIDISHMRSKGLQPGEQLLLQEEVGQTPAQNGLPDGGGRYKLFGIVSHIGTSTHLGHYVAHVLKEGRWVIFDDSKVCISVDPPKDMGYLY
;
A
#
# COMPACT_ATOMS: atom_id res chain seq x y z
N VAL A 1 4.23 -14.52 3.72
CA VAL A 1 3.04 -14.11 2.93
C VAL A 1 3.51 -13.42 1.66
N PRO A 2 3.14 -13.87 0.45
CA PRO A 2 3.58 -13.21 -0.79
C PRO A 2 3.09 -11.77 -0.87
N LEU A 3 3.95 -10.82 -1.26
CA LEU A 3 3.55 -9.42 -1.47
C LEU A 3 2.39 -9.29 -2.46
N GLU A 4 2.40 -10.11 -3.51
CA GLU A 4 1.33 -10.16 -4.52
C GLU A 4 -0.04 -10.46 -3.90
N ALA A 5 -0.09 -11.32 -2.87
CA ALA A 5 -1.35 -11.61 -2.17
C ALA A 5 -1.85 -10.39 -1.38
N CYS A 6 -0.94 -9.58 -0.81
CA CYS A 6 -1.29 -8.32 -0.15
C CYS A 6 -1.82 -7.29 -1.15
N LEU A 7 -1.18 -7.17 -2.31
CA LEU A 7 -1.60 -6.26 -3.40
C LEU A 7 -2.96 -6.68 -3.98
N ALA A 8 -3.16 -7.97 -4.24
CA ALA A 8 -4.45 -8.50 -4.69
C ALA A 8 -5.56 -8.25 -3.65
N THR A 9 -5.25 -8.40 -2.36
CA THR A 9 -6.19 -8.09 -1.28
C THR A 9 -6.54 -6.60 -1.25
N PHE A 10 -5.59 -5.71 -1.52
CA PHE A 10 -5.80 -4.27 -1.61
C PHE A 10 -6.75 -3.88 -2.75
N SER A 11 -6.62 -4.48 -3.94
CA SER A 11 -7.48 -4.20 -5.10
C SER A 11 -8.77 -5.02 -5.17
N SER A 12 -8.96 -5.99 -4.27
CA SER A 12 -10.13 -6.86 -4.26
C SER A 12 -11.45 -6.09 -4.08
N SER A 13 -12.48 -6.52 -4.81
CA SER A 13 -13.86 -6.03 -4.65
C SER A 13 -14.40 -6.41 -3.27
N ARG A 14 -14.88 -5.43 -2.50
CA ARG A 14 -15.45 -5.66 -1.17
C ARG A 14 -16.90 -5.18 -1.11
N PRO A 15 -17.82 -6.01 -0.56
CA PRO A 15 -19.17 -5.55 -0.32
C PRO A 15 -19.17 -4.52 0.82
N PHE A 16 -19.96 -3.47 0.65
CA PHE A 16 -20.25 -2.50 1.69
C PHE A 16 -21.76 -2.43 1.86
N ILE A 17 -22.24 -2.63 3.08
CA ILE A 17 -23.65 -2.67 3.45
C ILE A 17 -24.03 -1.29 4.01
N ASP A 18 -25.32 -0.96 3.98
CA ASP A 18 -25.86 0.31 4.50
C ASP A 18 -25.40 1.57 3.76
N TYR A 19 -25.02 1.44 2.48
CA TYR A 19 -24.77 2.59 1.62
C TYR A 19 -26.09 3.21 1.14
N TYR A 20 -26.26 4.51 1.35
CA TYR A 20 -27.41 5.23 0.81
C TYR A 20 -27.22 5.49 -0.69
N SER A 21 -28.03 4.83 -1.53
CA SER A 21 -28.01 5.03 -2.98
C SER A 21 -28.98 6.13 -3.39
N THR A 22 -28.48 7.20 -4.02
CA THR A 22 -29.30 8.30 -4.54
C THR A 22 -30.23 7.86 -5.68
N ALA A 23 -29.84 6.84 -6.45
CA ALA A 23 -30.67 6.26 -7.50
C ALA A 23 -31.87 5.47 -6.93
N LEU A 24 -31.68 4.75 -5.82
CA LEU A 24 -32.73 3.95 -5.18
C LEU A 24 -33.47 4.69 -4.05
N LYS A 25 -32.93 5.84 -3.60
CA LYS A 25 -33.39 6.62 -2.43
C LYS A 25 -33.51 5.79 -1.14
N THR A 26 -32.69 4.76 -0.99
CA THR A 26 -32.69 3.85 0.16
C THR A 26 -31.29 3.28 0.42
N LYS A 27 -31.11 2.70 1.61
CA LYS A 27 -29.89 1.97 1.96
C LYS A 27 -29.85 0.64 1.22
N THR A 28 -28.70 0.32 0.65
CA THR A 28 -28.47 -0.91 -0.11
C THR A 28 -27.04 -1.39 0.07
N ARG A 29 -26.74 -2.55 -0.52
CA ARG A 29 -25.39 -3.09 -0.65
C ARG A 29 -24.74 -2.53 -1.92
N VAL A 30 -23.50 -2.09 -1.80
CA VAL A 30 -22.63 -1.71 -2.93
C VAL A 30 -21.37 -2.56 -2.95
N ILE A 31 -20.65 -2.51 -4.06
CA ILE A 31 -19.34 -3.13 -4.22
C ILE A 31 -18.33 -2.00 -4.36
N LYS A 32 -17.34 -1.96 -3.47
CA LYS A 32 -16.23 -1.02 -3.54
C LYS A 32 -14.99 -1.72 -4.07
N THR A 33 -14.31 -1.08 -5.01
CA THR A 33 -13.00 -1.48 -5.53
C THR A 33 -12.02 -0.33 -5.37
N THR A 34 -10.74 -0.65 -5.27
CA THR A 34 -9.65 0.32 -5.23
C THR A 34 -8.73 0.06 -6.41
N SER A 35 -8.37 1.10 -7.14
CA SER A 35 -7.45 1.06 -8.29
C SER A 35 -6.60 2.33 -8.32
N LEU A 36 -5.54 2.32 -9.12
CA LEU A 36 -4.58 3.42 -9.20
C LEU A 36 -4.83 4.24 -10.46
N THR A 37 -5.04 5.55 -10.31
CA THR A 37 -5.25 6.47 -11.44
C THR A 37 -3.95 6.86 -12.13
N SER A 38 -2.85 6.88 -11.38
CA SER A 38 -1.48 7.14 -11.88
C SER A 38 -0.46 6.23 -11.20
N PHE A 39 0.71 6.08 -11.83
CA PHE A 39 1.87 5.37 -11.28
C PHE A 39 3.04 6.34 -11.05
N PRO A 40 3.43 6.63 -9.79
CA PRO A 40 4.51 7.57 -9.50
C PRO A 40 5.89 7.04 -9.91
N ASP A 41 6.92 7.90 -9.92
CA ASP A 41 8.31 7.48 -10.14
C ASP A 41 8.84 6.61 -8.97
N TYR A 42 8.36 6.89 -7.76
CA TYR A 42 8.68 6.15 -6.54
C TYR A 42 7.39 5.72 -5.86
N LEU A 43 7.21 4.41 -5.74
CA LEU A 43 6.11 3.80 -5.01
C LEU A 43 6.56 3.49 -3.59
N VAL A 44 5.81 3.95 -2.59
CA VAL A 44 6.02 3.59 -1.18
C VAL A 44 4.95 2.61 -0.76
N LEU A 45 5.36 1.44 -0.25
CA LEU A 45 4.47 0.43 0.29
C LEU A 45 4.60 0.38 1.80
N HIS A 46 3.53 0.76 2.50
CA HIS A 46 3.44 0.65 3.96
C HIS A 46 2.77 -0.65 4.36
N MET A 47 3.52 -1.52 5.04
CA MET A 47 2.97 -2.77 5.57
C MET A 47 2.20 -2.51 6.87
N GLN A 48 0.89 -2.79 6.85
CA GLN A 48 0.01 -2.67 8.00
C GLN A 48 0.25 -3.82 8.99
N ARG A 49 1.38 -3.76 9.71
CA ARG A 49 1.83 -4.77 10.67
C ARG A 49 1.30 -4.56 12.09
N PHE A 50 0.21 -3.82 12.26
CA PHE A 50 -0.37 -3.56 13.58
C PHE A 50 -1.84 -3.89 13.56
N VAL A 51 -2.28 -4.62 14.58
CA VAL A 51 -3.68 -4.95 14.77
C VAL A 51 -4.09 -4.51 16.15
N THR A 52 -5.25 -3.89 16.22
CA THR A 52 -5.99 -3.73 17.46
C THR A 52 -7.05 -4.83 17.43
N GLU A 53 -6.99 -5.79 18.36
CA GLU A 53 -8.11 -6.72 18.52
C GLU A 53 -9.38 -5.92 18.80
N ALA A 54 -10.54 -6.42 18.35
CA ALA A 54 -11.82 -5.75 18.59
C ALA A 54 -12.17 -5.77 20.09
N GLY A 55 -11.74 -4.75 20.84
CA GLY A 55 -11.92 -4.60 22.29
C GLY A 55 -10.96 -3.57 22.92
N GLU A 56 -10.83 -3.59 24.26
CA GLU A 56 -9.88 -2.81 25.09
C GLU A 56 -8.42 -3.33 25.01
N GLY A 57 -8.07 -4.07 23.95
CA GLY A 57 -6.74 -4.65 23.77
C GLY A 57 -5.69 -3.61 23.39
N SER A 58 -4.47 -3.75 23.93
CA SER A 58 -3.33 -2.95 23.47
C SER A 58 -2.99 -3.29 22.01
N PRO A 59 -2.54 -2.32 21.19
CA PRO A 59 -2.12 -2.60 19.82
C PRO A 59 -0.96 -3.62 19.81
N GLU A 60 -1.08 -4.65 18.98
CA GLU A 60 -0.07 -5.69 18.83
C GLU A 60 0.65 -5.58 17.48
N LYS A 61 1.96 -5.79 17.50
CA LYS A 61 2.77 -5.88 16.29
C LYS A 61 2.67 -7.29 15.73
N LEU A 62 2.23 -7.39 14.48
CA LEU A 62 2.23 -8.62 13.71
C LEU A 62 3.66 -8.98 13.27
N ASP A 63 4.19 -10.06 13.84
CA ASP A 63 5.47 -10.66 13.45
C ASP A 63 5.28 -11.59 12.24
N VAL A 64 5.07 -11.00 11.06
CA VAL A 64 4.75 -11.73 9.82
C VAL A 64 5.80 -11.46 8.75
N TYR A 65 6.37 -12.49 8.15
CA TYR A 65 7.33 -12.38 7.07
C TYR A 65 6.61 -12.19 5.73
N ILE A 66 6.95 -11.14 4.97
CA ILE A 66 6.39 -10.85 3.65
C ILE A 66 7.41 -11.21 2.58
N ASP A 67 7.06 -12.08 1.63
CA ASP A 67 7.96 -12.41 0.53
C ASP A 67 7.89 -11.30 -0.53
N VAL A 68 8.90 -10.43 -0.53
CA VAL A 68 9.03 -9.27 -1.42
C VAL A 68 10.06 -9.54 -2.50
N THR A 69 9.62 -9.50 -3.75
CA THR A 69 10.50 -9.63 -4.93
C THR A 69 11.20 -8.30 -5.23
N ASP A 70 12.38 -8.38 -5.85
CA ASP A 70 13.15 -7.19 -6.25
C ASP A 70 12.46 -6.36 -7.35
N VAL A 71 11.56 -6.98 -8.10
CA VAL A 71 10.77 -6.32 -9.13
C VAL A 71 9.32 -6.71 -8.93
N ILE A 72 8.43 -5.71 -8.97
CA ILE A 72 6.99 -5.89 -8.94
C ILE A 72 6.35 -5.24 -10.16
N ASP A 73 5.24 -5.80 -10.61
CA ASP A 73 4.43 -5.26 -11.71
C ASP A 73 2.98 -5.12 -11.26
N ILE A 74 2.59 -3.87 -10.99
CA ILE A 74 1.24 -3.50 -10.57
C ILE A 74 0.45 -2.82 -11.69
N SER A 75 0.91 -2.94 -12.95
CA SER A 75 0.24 -2.34 -14.11
C SER A 75 -1.23 -2.77 -14.22
N HIS A 76 -1.54 -3.99 -13.80
CA HIS A 76 -2.89 -4.57 -13.78
C HIS A 76 -3.86 -3.85 -12.81
N MET A 77 -3.35 -3.10 -11.83
CA MET A 77 -4.14 -2.34 -10.85
C MET A 77 -4.57 -0.96 -11.36
N ARG A 78 -4.22 -0.60 -12.61
CA ARG A 78 -4.57 0.69 -13.21
C ARG A 78 -6.09 0.83 -13.34
N SER A 79 -6.60 1.97 -12.88
CA SER A 79 -8.00 2.35 -13.03
C SER A 79 -8.32 2.56 -14.50
N LYS A 80 -9.46 2.02 -14.93
CA LYS A 80 -9.99 2.27 -16.28
C LYS A 80 -10.89 3.50 -16.34
N GLY A 81 -11.19 4.11 -15.19
CA GLY A 81 -12.20 5.16 -15.08
C GLY A 81 -13.61 4.66 -15.45
N LEU A 82 -14.51 5.60 -15.73
CA LEU A 82 -15.87 5.29 -16.21
C LEU A 82 -15.81 4.57 -17.56
N GLN A 83 -16.43 3.39 -17.65
CA GLN A 83 -16.47 2.59 -18.88
C GLN A 83 -17.69 2.91 -19.77
N PRO A 84 -17.62 2.62 -21.08
CA PRO A 84 -18.79 2.71 -21.95
C PRO A 84 -19.96 1.88 -21.42
N GLY A 85 -21.12 2.51 -21.26
CA GLY A 85 -22.32 1.87 -20.72
C GLY A 85 -22.48 1.99 -19.20
N GLU A 86 -21.47 2.48 -18.48
CA GLU A 86 -21.62 2.84 -17.08
C GLU A 86 -22.27 4.22 -16.91
N GLN A 87 -23.14 4.35 -15.92
CA GLN A 87 -23.81 5.60 -15.57
C GLN A 87 -23.37 6.05 -14.18
N LEU A 88 -22.97 7.32 -14.05
CA LEU A 88 -22.65 7.90 -12.76
C LEU A 88 -23.88 7.95 -11.86
N LEU A 89 -23.70 7.60 -10.59
CA LEU A 89 -24.67 7.93 -9.56
C LEU A 89 -24.62 9.44 -9.30
N LEU A 90 -25.79 10.08 -9.26
CA LEU A 90 -25.89 11.49 -8.87
C LEU A 90 -25.40 11.62 -7.42
N GLN A 91 -24.23 12.24 -7.22
CA GLN A 91 -23.78 12.65 -5.89
C GLN A 91 -24.29 14.07 -5.62
N GLU A 92 -24.83 14.31 -4.43
CA GLU A 92 -24.91 15.67 -3.89
C GLU A 92 -23.48 16.22 -3.85
N GLU A 93 -23.27 17.50 -4.21
CA GLU A 93 -21.95 18.09 -4.49
C GLU A 93 -20.89 17.79 -3.41
N VAL A 94 -20.16 16.68 -3.56
CA VAL A 94 -18.91 16.44 -2.87
C VAL A 94 -17.85 17.09 -3.75
N GLY A 95 -17.26 18.17 -3.24
CA GLY A 95 -16.35 19.05 -3.97
C GLY A 95 -15.43 18.29 -4.93
N GLN A 96 -15.37 18.79 -6.17
CA GLN A 96 -14.48 18.27 -7.20
C GLN A 96 -13.08 18.09 -6.61
N THR A 97 -12.59 16.85 -6.62
CA THR A 97 -11.17 16.62 -6.38
C THR A 97 -10.43 17.33 -7.51
N PRO A 98 -9.48 18.23 -7.20
CA PRO A 98 -8.80 18.99 -8.22
C PRO A 98 -8.19 18.02 -9.23
N ALA A 99 -8.38 18.33 -10.52
CA ALA A 99 -7.73 17.59 -11.60
C ALA A 99 -6.24 17.46 -11.25
N GLN A 100 -5.76 16.22 -11.10
CA GLN A 100 -4.35 15.93 -10.81
C GLN A 100 -3.50 16.18 -12.06
N ASN A 101 -3.45 17.44 -12.49
CA ASN A 101 -2.59 17.88 -13.57
C ASN A 101 -1.15 17.88 -13.06
N GLY A 102 -0.30 17.04 -13.66
CA GLY A 102 1.14 17.03 -13.43
C GLY A 102 1.69 15.94 -12.51
N LEU A 103 0.92 14.90 -12.17
CA LEU A 103 1.51 13.71 -11.54
C LEU A 103 2.30 12.88 -12.57
N PRO A 104 3.47 12.33 -12.19
CA PRO A 104 4.12 11.29 -12.98
C PRO A 104 3.16 10.10 -13.17
N ASP A 105 3.10 9.56 -14.38
CA ASP A 105 2.28 8.38 -14.69
C ASP A 105 3.08 7.35 -15.50
N GLY A 106 3.88 6.56 -14.79
CA GLY A 106 4.74 5.51 -15.34
C GLY A 106 3.99 4.23 -15.74
N GLY A 107 4.75 3.17 -15.99
CA GLY A 107 4.23 1.87 -16.47
C GLY A 107 3.72 0.92 -15.39
N GLY A 108 3.86 1.27 -14.11
CA GLY A 108 3.44 0.40 -12.99
C GLY A 108 4.40 -0.75 -12.67
N ARG A 109 5.62 -0.72 -13.22
CA ARG A 109 6.68 -1.68 -12.91
C ARG A 109 7.76 -1.02 -12.08
N TYR A 110 8.07 -1.59 -10.91
CA TYR A 110 8.98 -1.00 -9.94
C TYR A 110 10.10 -1.96 -9.58
N LYS A 111 11.27 -1.41 -9.28
CA LYS A 111 12.39 -2.15 -8.71
C LYS A 111 12.62 -1.70 -7.28
N LEU A 112 12.72 -2.65 -6.35
CA LEU A 112 13.02 -2.41 -4.96
C LEU A 112 14.40 -1.73 -4.84
N PHE A 113 14.44 -0.61 -4.11
CA PHE A 113 15.68 0.14 -3.87
C PHE A 113 15.85 0.60 -2.42
N GLY A 114 14.80 0.53 -1.60
CA GLY A 114 14.80 0.97 -0.20
C GLY A 114 13.93 0.07 0.67
N ILE A 115 14.34 -0.14 1.91
CA ILE A 115 13.59 -0.87 2.93
C ILE A 115 13.80 -0.14 4.25
N VAL A 116 12.73 0.16 4.97
CA VAL A 116 12.80 0.63 6.36
C VAL A 116 12.24 -0.47 7.24
N SER A 117 13.04 -0.94 8.20
CA SER A 117 12.66 -2.02 9.11
C SER A 117 12.47 -1.49 10.53
N HIS A 118 11.38 -1.89 11.18
CA HIS A 118 11.16 -1.64 12.61
C HIS A 118 11.60 -2.86 13.43
N ILE A 119 12.62 -2.71 14.26
CA ILE A 119 13.16 -3.73 15.16
C ILE A 119 12.52 -3.56 16.54
N GLY A 120 11.95 -4.65 17.07
CA GLY A 120 11.25 -4.66 18.36
C GLY A 120 9.82 -5.17 18.25
N THR A 121 9.28 -5.70 19.35
CA THR A 121 7.92 -6.29 19.41
C THR A 121 6.86 -5.30 19.88
N SER A 122 7.27 -4.19 20.51
CA SER A 122 6.34 -3.16 20.99
C SER A 122 5.81 -2.32 19.83
N THR A 123 4.57 -1.87 19.96
CA THR A 123 3.95 -0.89 19.07
C THR A 123 4.31 0.55 19.44
N HIS A 124 4.89 0.76 20.62
CA HIS A 124 5.28 2.08 21.15
C HIS A 124 6.78 2.29 21.19
N LEU A 125 7.57 1.23 21.15
CA LEU A 125 9.03 1.25 21.26
C LEU A 125 9.67 0.35 20.21
N GLY A 126 10.81 0.79 19.71
CA GLY A 126 11.66 -0.02 18.85
C GLY A 126 12.73 0.83 18.20
N HIS A 127 13.40 0.25 17.21
CA HIS A 127 14.53 0.86 16.51
C HIS A 127 14.32 0.76 15.01
N TYR A 128 14.54 1.87 14.30
CA TYR A 128 14.39 1.88 12.85
C TYR A 128 15.75 1.86 12.17
N VAL A 129 15.91 0.97 11.19
CA VAL A 129 17.07 0.92 10.32
C VAL A 129 16.62 0.97 8.87
N ALA A 130 17.46 1.54 8.00
CA ALA A 130 17.18 1.61 6.57
C ALA A 130 18.21 0.80 5.78
N HIS A 131 17.73 0.03 4.82
CA HIS A 131 18.56 -0.60 3.79
C HIS A 131 18.29 0.10 2.47
N VAL A 132 19.34 0.55 1.77
CA VAL A 132 19.20 1.22 0.47
C VAL A 132 20.16 0.59 -0.53
N LEU A 133 19.64 0.31 -1.73
CA LEU A 133 20.43 -0.18 -2.86
C LEU A 133 21.14 1.01 -3.51
N LYS A 134 22.46 1.12 -3.31
CA LYS A 134 23.30 2.18 -3.89
C LYS A 134 24.42 1.56 -4.70
N GLU A 135 24.58 2.00 -5.95
CA GLU A 135 25.67 1.55 -6.84
C GLU A 135 25.73 0.01 -6.95
N GLY A 136 24.57 -0.64 -7.00
CA GLY A 136 24.44 -2.10 -7.11
C GLY A 136 24.72 -2.87 -5.82
N ARG A 137 24.92 -2.20 -4.67
CA ARG A 137 25.16 -2.83 -3.37
C ARG A 137 24.15 -2.34 -2.34
N TRP A 138 23.70 -3.23 -1.47
CA TRP A 138 22.86 -2.86 -0.35
C TRP A 138 23.72 -2.27 0.78
N VAL A 139 23.26 -1.16 1.33
CA VAL A 139 23.91 -0.45 2.44
C VAL A 139 22.89 -0.31 3.56
N ILE A 140 23.25 -0.73 4.77
CA ILE A 140 22.48 -0.50 5.98
C ILE A 140 22.90 0.83 6.61
N PHE A 141 21.91 1.63 6.96
CA PHE A 141 22.02 2.86 7.72
C PHE A 141 21.34 2.63 9.08
N ASP A 142 22.17 2.54 10.12
CA ASP A 142 21.80 2.34 11.52
C ASP A 142 22.38 3.51 12.33
N ASP A 143 21.63 4.60 12.38
CA ASP A 143 22.06 5.89 12.93
C ASP A 143 23.40 6.37 12.36
N SER A 144 24.45 6.36 13.21
CA SER A 144 25.81 6.75 12.85
C SER A 144 26.62 5.62 12.19
N LYS A 145 26.10 4.39 12.21
CA LYS A 145 26.76 3.21 11.64
C LYS A 145 26.23 2.97 10.23
N VAL A 146 27.16 2.95 9.27
CA VAL A 146 26.85 2.69 7.87
C VAL A 146 27.73 1.55 7.39
N CYS A 147 27.11 0.46 6.95
CA CYS A 147 27.79 -0.77 6.57
C CYS A 147 27.24 -1.34 5.27
N ILE A 148 28.04 -2.16 4.58
CA ILE A 148 27.53 -2.99 3.48
C ILE A 148 26.60 -4.05 4.08
N SER A 149 25.38 -4.14 3.57
CA SER A 149 24.44 -5.20 3.89
C SER A 149 24.49 -6.26 2.79
N VAL A 150 25.00 -7.45 3.12
CA VAL A 150 25.12 -8.55 2.16
C VAL A 150 23.76 -9.23 1.95
N ASP A 151 22.97 -9.32 3.01
CA ASP A 151 21.65 -9.96 3.03
C ASP A 151 20.63 -9.04 3.74
N PRO A 152 20.05 -8.07 3.02
CA PRO A 152 19.07 -7.15 3.61
C PRO A 152 17.79 -7.90 4.00
N PRO A 153 17.15 -7.58 5.15
CA PRO A 153 15.96 -8.26 5.65
C PRO A 153 14.71 -7.81 4.88
N LYS A 154 14.60 -8.23 3.62
CA LYS A 154 13.51 -7.88 2.69
C LYS A 154 12.15 -8.40 3.12
N ASP A 155 12.10 -9.35 4.04
CA ASP A 155 10.85 -9.96 4.52
C ASP A 155 10.28 -9.28 5.77
N MET A 156 11.09 -8.45 6.42
CA MET A 156 10.77 -7.75 7.67
C MET A 156 10.65 -6.23 7.50
N GLY A 157 10.66 -5.75 6.26
CA GLY A 157 10.40 -4.35 5.95
C GLY A 157 9.03 -3.89 6.43
N TYR A 158 9.01 -2.69 7.00
CA TYR A 158 7.84 -1.93 7.41
C TYR A 158 7.41 -0.97 6.30
N LEU A 159 8.39 -0.28 5.69
CA LEU A 159 8.22 0.47 4.46
C LEU A 159 9.13 -0.13 3.38
N TYR A 160 8.63 -0.17 2.15
CA TYR A 160 9.39 -0.48 0.93
C TYR A 160 9.24 0.65 -0.06
#